data_AF-A0A8S3UQI5-F1
#
_entry.id   AF-A0A8S3UQI5-F1
#
_cell.length_a   1.000
_cell.length_b   1.000
_cell.length_c   1.000
_cell.angle_alpha   90.00
_cell.angle_beta   90.00
_cell.angle_gamma   90.00
#
_symmetry.space_group_name_H-M   'P 1'
#
loop_
_entity.id
_entity.type
_entity.pdbx_description
1 polymer ?
#
loop_
_entity_poly.entity_id
_entity_poly.type
_entity_poly.pdbx_seq_one_letter_code
_entity_poly.pdbx_strand_id
1 'polypeptide(L)'
;MISINLLVLINSIVVALMAIYMYVIVNERRLQEDRTVQKVDGEENLTAEIRRISDELKEVQYIDNVVKKLAVGITDEIKQVSDERIADRVQSIDNFVKNMNASITAEIRRISEKVKNIENVVEKLKVSMTAEIPRICEERIAEKEPRRTDDRALSMCIGIADKNTYIKSVRRTVCDGGATCESICKEIKVLDISLKCFNALRLYGRSEKIHLQWRICLEKEGCSTTACGPNYCCCSR
;
A
#
# COMPACT_ATOMS: atom_id res chain seq x y z
N MET A 1 -37.04 -84.44 -117.96
CA MET A 1 -36.02 -83.47 -118.46
C MET A 1 -35.98 -82.23 -117.56
N ILE A 2 -35.61 -82.38 -116.29
CA ILE A 2 -35.55 -81.27 -115.28
C ILE A 2 -34.18 -81.24 -114.53
N SER A 3 -33.20 -82.06 -114.91
CA SER A 3 -32.09 -82.40 -114.01
C SER A 3 -30.87 -81.46 -114.00
N ILE A 4 -30.71 -80.53 -114.95
CA ILE A 4 -29.47 -79.74 -115.09
C ILE A 4 -29.62 -78.30 -114.57
N ASN A 5 -30.72 -77.62 -114.89
CA ASN A 5 -30.95 -76.24 -114.44
C ASN A 5 -31.10 -76.13 -112.92
N LEU A 6 -31.67 -77.14 -112.26
CA LEU A 6 -31.78 -77.17 -110.80
C LEU A 6 -30.41 -77.31 -110.13
N LEU A 7 -29.49 -78.09 -110.72
CA LEU A 7 -28.15 -78.30 -110.20
C LEU A 7 -27.29 -77.01 -110.29
N VAL A 8 -27.41 -76.28 -111.40
CA VAL A 8 -26.74 -74.98 -111.59
C VAL A 8 -27.29 -73.93 -110.62
N LEU A 9 -28.60 -73.92 -110.39
CA LEU A 9 -29.23 -73.00 -109.43
C LEU A 9 -28.78 -73.29 -107.99
N ILE A 10 -28.72 -74.57 -107.60
CA ILE A 10 -28.24 -74.99 -106.27
C ILE A 10 -26.78 -74.59 -106.10
N ASN A 11 -25.91 -74.84 -107.08
CA ASN A 11 -24.50 -74.43 -107.00
C ASN A 11 -24.35 -72.91 -106.88
N SER A 12 -25.10 -72.12 -107.65
CA SER A 12 -25.07 -70.66 -107.54
C SER A 12 -25.56 -70.17 -106.16
N ILE A 13 -26.59 -70.80 -105.60
CA ILE A 13 -27.08 -70.48 -104.25
C ILE A 13 -26.03 -70.86 -103.19
N VAL A 14 -25.40 -72.04 -103.30
CA VAL A 14 -24.35 -72.47 -102.37
C VAL A 14 -23.15 -71.53 -102.43
N VAL A 15 -22.71 -71.13 -103.63
CA VAL A 15 -21.61 -70.16 -103.80
C VAL A 15 -21.98 -68.79 -103.21
N ALA A 16 -23.20 -68.31 -103.46
CA ALA A 16 -23.68 -67.06 -102.88
C ALA A 16 -23.75 -67.11 -101.35
N LEU A 17 -24.26 -68.21 -100.78
CA LEU A 17 -24.32 -68.42 -99.34
C LEU A 17 -22.92 -68.52 -98.72
N MET A 18 -21.97 -69.18 -99.38
CA MET A 18 -20.58 -69.24 -98.94
C MET A 18 -19.89 -67.87 -98.99
N ALA A 19 -20.19 -67.06 -100.01
CA ALA A 19 -19.68 -65.69 -100.11
C ALA A 19 -20.25 -64.78 -99.00
N ILE A 20 -21.55 -64.89 -98.70
CA ILE A 20 -22.19 -64.16 -97.60
C ILE A 20 -21.61 -64.62 -96.25
N TYR A 21 -21.45 -65.93 -96.06
CA TYR A 21 -20.87 -66.48 -94.84
C TYR A 21 -19.42 -66.02 -94.61
N MET A 22 -18.59 -66.03 -95.66
CA MET A 22 -17.25 -65.46 -95.64
C MET A 22 -17.26 -63.97 -95.31
N TYR A 23 -18.16 -63.19 -95.91
CA TYR A 23 -18.28 -61.75 -95.64
C TYR A 23 -18.64 -61.47 -94.17
N VAL A 24 -19.59 -62.21 -93.61
CA VAL A 24 -19.99 -62.08 -92.19
C VAL A 24 -18.82 -62.42 -91.28
N ILE A 25 -18.11 -63.52 -91.51
CA ILE A 25 -16.94 -63.90 -90.69
C ILE A 25 -15.83 -62.85 -90.75
N VAL A 26 -15.53 -62.34 -91.93
CA VAL A 26 -14.48 -61.32 -92.10
C VAL A 26 -14.87 -60.02 -91.41
N ASN A 27 -16.14 -59.62 -91.49
CA ASN A 27 -16.61 -58.39 -90.86
C ASN A 27 -16.70 -58.52 -89.33
N GLU A 28 -17.09 -59.69 -88.80
CA GLU A 28 -17.04 -59.98 -87.37
C GLU A 28 -15.61 -59.96 -86.83
N ARG A 29 -14.63 -60.51 -87.56
CA ARG A 29 -13.21 -60.41 -87.16
C ARG A 29 -12.73 -58.97 -87.11
N ARG A 30 -13.03 -58.15 -88.11
CA ARG A 30 -12.65 -56.72 -88.10
C ARG A 30 -13.26 -55.98 -86.90
N LEU A 31 -14.53 -56.22 -86.60
CA LEU A 31 -15.20 -55.61 -85.44
C LEU A 31 -14.65 -56.09 -84.09
N GLN A 32 -14.09 -57.30 -84.03
CA GLN A 32 -13.37 -57.78 -82.84
C GLN A 32 -11.98 -57.15 -82.74
N GLU A 33 -11.24 -57.06 -83.85
CA GLU A 33 -9.92 -56.42 -83.92
C GLU A 33 -10.01 -54.94 -83.51
N ASP A 34 -10.96 -54.18 -84.05
CA ASP A 34 -11.16 -52.76 -83.70
C ASP A 34 -11.49 -52.58 -82.21
N ARG A 35 -12.32 -53.46 -81.64
CA ARG A 35 -12.63 -53.44 -80.19
C ARG A 35 -11.41 -53.78 -79.32
N THR A 36 -10.55 -54.68 -79.78
CA THR A 36 -9.32 -55.02 -79.06
C THR A 36 -8.30 -53.90 -79.12
N VAL A 37 -8.11 -53.27 -80.29
CA VAL A 37 -7.21 -52.12 -80.45
C VAL A 37 -7.66 -50.95 -79.58
N GLN A 38 -8.95 -50.62 -79.58
CA GLN A 38 -9.49 -49.53 -78.77
C GLN A 38 -9.38 -49.77 -77.26
N LYS A 39 -9.44 -51.04 -76.81
CA LYS A 39 -9.17 -51.43 -75.42
C LYS A 39 -7.69 -51.29 -75.07
N VAL A 40 -6.81 -51.76 -75.94
CA VAL A 40 -5.35 -51.69 -75.74
C VAL A 40 -4.87 -50.24 -75.70
N ASP A 41 -5.35 -49.39 -76.61
CA ASP A 41 -5.03 -47.95 -76.62
C ASP A 41 -5.51 -47.25 -75.33
N GLY A 42 -6.70 -47.62 -74.83
CA GLY A 42 -7.21 -47.10 -73.56
C GLY A 42 -6.39 -47.52 -72.34
N GLU A 43 -5.94 -48.78 -72.30
CA GLU A 43 -5.08 -49.31 -71.23
C GLU A 43 -3.66 -48.70 -71.27
N GLU A 44 -3.08 -48.51 -72.46
CA GLU A 44 -1.78 -47.85 -72.60
C GLU A 44 -1.85 -46.38 -72.15
N ASN A 45 -2.92 -45.66 -72.51
CA ASN A 45 -3.10 -44.27 -72.10
C ASN A 45 -3.27 -44.14 -70.58
N LEU A 46 -4.08 -45.00 -69.94
CA LEU A 46 -4.20 -45.04 -68.48
C LEU A 46 -2.86 -45.35 -67.81
N THR A 47 -2.08 -46.29 -68.37
CA THR A 47 -0.79 -46.68 -67.82
C THR A 47 0.23 -45.54 -67.90
N ALA A 48 0.22 -44.77 -68.98
CA ALA A 48 1.06 -43.59 -69.14
C ALA A 48 0.70 -42.49 -68.13
N GLU A 49 -0.60 -42.27 -67.89
CA GLU A 49 -1.09 -41.28 -66.93
C GLU A 49 -0.76 -41.67 -65.47
N ILE A 50 -0.91 -42.95 -65.11
CA ILE A 50 -0.50 -43.49 -63.80
C ILE A 50 1.00 -43.28 -63.56
N ARG A 51 1.84 -43.51 -64.59
CA ARG A 51 3.29 -43.26 -64.48
C ARG A 51 3.59 -41.78 -64.23
N ARG A 52 2.94 -40.87 -64.96
CA ARG A 52 3.12 -39.42 -64.77
C ARG A 52 2.73 -38.99 -63.36
N ILE A 53 1.56 -39.40 -62.86
CA ILE A 53 1.10 -39.12 -61.50
C ILE A 53 2.06 -39.70 -60.45
N SER A 54 2.59 -40.92 -60.69
CA SER A 54 3.56 -41.54 -59.79
C SER A 54 4.86 -40.76 -59.69
N ASP A 55 5.32 -40.14 -60.77
CA ASP A 55 6.56 -39.36 -60.76
C ASP A 55 6.34 -37.98 -60.12
N GLU A 56 5.22 -37.33 -60.39
CA GLU A 56 4.80 -36.10 -59.67
C GLU A 56 4.68 -36.35 -58.16
N LEU A 57 4.14 -37.49 -57.73
CA LEU A 57 4.03 -37.84 -56.32
C LEU A 57 5.40 -37.99 -55.64
N LYS A 58 6.42 -38.51 -56.35
CA LYS A 58 7.79 -38.59 -55.82
C LYS A 58 8.41 -37.21 -55.64
N GLU A 59 8.16 -36.28 -56.58
CA GLU A 59 8.62 -34.89 -56.44
C GLU A 59 7.95 -34.20 -55.24
N VAL A 60 6.64 -34.40 -55.05
CA VAL A 60 5.91 -33.86 -53.89
C VAL A 60 6.47 -34.43 -52.58
N GLN A 61 6.77 -35.73 -52.52
CA GLN A 61 7.41 -36.34 -51.34
C GLN A 61 8.81 -35.78 -51.08
N TYR A 62 9.58 -35.51 -52.14
CA TYR A 62 10.88 -34.86 -52.00
C TYR A 62 10.73 -33.45 -51.42
N ILE A 63 9.80 -32.65 -51.93
CA ILE A 63 9.53 -31.30 -51.44
C ILE A 63 9.05 -31.33 -49.98
N ASP A 64 8.15 -32.24 -49.61
CA ASP A 64 7.67 -32.39 -48.22
C ASP A 64 8.84 -32.66 -47.25
N ASN A 65 9.78 -33.52 -47.64
CA ASN A 65 10.97 -33.79 -46.84
C ASN A 65 11.89 -32.55 -46.71
N VAL A 66 12.05 -31.77 -47.77
CA VAL A 66 12.83 -30.52 -47.73
C VAL A 66 12.15 -29.49 -46.83
N VAL A 67 10.82 -29.32 -46.97
CA VAL A 67 10.03 -28.40 -46.14
C VAL A 67 10.10 -28.78 -44.67
N LYS A 68 9.99 -30.07 -44.33
CA LYS A 68 10.15 -30.55 -42.95
C LYS A 68 11.53 -30.22 -42.37
N LYS A 69 12.60 -30.42 -43.15
CA LYS A 69 13.96 -30.07 -42.71
C LYS A 69 14.13 -28.56 -42.49
N LEU A 70 13.62 -27.74 -43.41
CA LEU A 70 13.66 -26.28 -43.28
C LEU A 70 12.86 -25.78 -42.09
N ALA A 71 11.68 -26.35 -41.84
CA ALA A 71 10.85 -25.99 -40.69
C ALA A 71 11.56 -26.25 -39.35
N VAL A 72 12.26 -27.39 -39.24
CA VAL A 72 13.08 -27.70 -38.05
C VAL A 72 14.22 -26.70 -37.92
N GLY A 73 14.98 -26.45 -38.99
CA GLY A 73 16.11 -25.51 -38.96
C GLY A 73 15.70 -24.08 -38.57
N ILE A 74 14.61 -23.58 -39.13
CA ILE A 74 14.05 -22.25 -38.77
C ILE A 74 13.64 -22.23 -37.28
N THR A 75 13.04 -23.30 -36.78
CA THR A 75 12.64 -23.39 -35.37
C THR A 75 13.85 -23.34 -34.45
N ASP A 76 14.91 -24.06 -34.79
CA ASP A 76 16.16 -24.09 -34.01
C ASP A 76 16.88 -22.74 -34.02
N GLU A 77 16.97 -22.08 -35.18
CA GLU A 77 17.56 -20.74 -35.30
C GLU A 77 16.78 -19.68 -34.52
N ILE A 78 15.44 -19.67 -34.63
CA ILE A 78 14.58 -18.77 -33.86
C ILE A 78 14.81 -18.97 -32.36
N LYS A 79 14.88 -20.24 -31.93
CA LYS A 79 15.10 -20.57 -30.53
C LYS A 79 16.47 -20.07 -30.05
N GLN A 80 17.54 -20.37 -30.79
CA GLN A 80 18.89 -19.92 -30.44
C GLN A 80 18.97 -18.38 -30.31
N VAL A 81 18.48 -17.65 -31.32
CA VAL A 81 18.49 -16.18 -31.31
C VAL A 81 17.66 -15.63 -30.16
N SER A 82 16.53 -16.26 -29.83
CA SER A 82 15.70 -15.85 -28.69
C SER A 82 16.40 -16.10 -27.35
N ASP A 83 17.02 -17.28 -27.17
CA ASP A 83 17.71 -17.67 -25.94
C ASP A 83 18.93 -16.77 -25.68
N GLU A 84 19.73 -16.46 -26.71
CA GLU A 84 20.88 -15.55 -26.60
C GLU A 84 20.44 -14.12 -26.24
N ARG A 85 19.45 -13.56 -26.95
CA ARG A 85 18.95 -12.20 -26.66
C ARG A 85 18.28 -12.10 -25.28
N ILE A 86 17.61 -13.16 -24.84
CA ILE A 86 17.02 -13.22 -23.50
C ILE A 86 18.12 -13.32 -22.45
N ALA A 87 19.13 -14.17 -22.64
CA ALA A 87 20.24 -14.33 -21.72
C ALA A 87 21.00 -13.02 -21.47
N ASP A 88 21.35 -12.28 -22.53
CA ASP A 88 22.03 -10.99 -22.42
C ASP A 88 21.20 -9.95 -21.65
N ARG A 89 19.89 -9.88 -21.94
CA ARG A 89 18.98 -8.96 -21.23
C ARG A 89 18.82 -9.35 -19.77
N VAL A 90 18.70 -10.64 -19.47
CA VAL A 90 18.62 -11.16 -18.09
C VAL A 90 19.89 -10.81 -17.34
N GLN A 91 21.07 -11.00 -17.94
CA GLN A 91 22.35 -10.66 -17.31
C GLN A 91 22.50 -9.16 -17.07
N SER A 92 22.08 -8.31 -18.01
CA SER A 92 22.08 -6.86 -17.84
C SER A 92 21.16 -6.43 -16.68
N ILE A 93 19.98 -7.04 -16.55
CA ILE A 93 19.04 -6.76 -15.46
C ILE A 93 19.62 -7.24 -14.13
N ASP A 94 20.20 -8.44 -14.08
CA ASP A 94 20.82 -8.98 -12.87
C ASP A 94 21.96 -8.08 -12.34
N ASN A 95 22.82 -7.60 -13.23
CA ASN A 95 23.88 -6.65 -12.87
C ASN A 95 23.31 -5.32 -12.34
N PHE A 96 22.26 -4.80 -12.97
CA PHE A 96 21.59 -3.59 -12.52
C PHE A 96 20.98 -3.76 -11.12
N VAL A 97 20.26 -4.87 -10.91
CA VAL A 97 19.65 -5.22 -9.61
C VAL A 97 20.72 -5.38 -8.53
N LYS A 98 21.82 -6.07 -8.82
CA LYS A 98 22.95 -6.22 -7.87
C LYS A 98 23.53 -4.88 -7.46
N ASN A 99 23.75 -3.98 -8.41
CA ASN A 99 24.29 -2.65 -8.15
C ASN A 99 23.32 -1.80 -7.31
N MET A 100 22.02 -1.82 -7.64
CA MET A 100 21.00 -1.17 -6.83
C MET A 100 20.95 -1.72 -5.41
N ASN A 101 20.98 -3.04 -5.26
CA ASN A 101 20.90 -3.69 -3.97
C ASN A 101 22.11 -3.34 -3.08
N ALA A 102 23.31 -3.28 -3.65
CA ALA A 102 24.51 -2.82 -2.95
C ALA A 102 24.39 -1.36 -2.49
N SER A 103 23.89 -0.46 -3.36
CA SER A 103 23.68 0.95 -3.02
C SER A 103 22.66 1.12 -1.90
N ILE A 104 21.51 0.47 -2.01
CA ILE A 104 20.45 0.49 -0.98
C ILE A 104 20.99 -0.05 0.35
N THR A 105 21.73 -1.16 0.34
CA THR A 105 22.33 -1.73 1.55
C THR A 105 23.29 -0.75 2.24
N ALA A 106 24.10 -0.04 1.46
CA ALA A 106 25.01 0.97 2.00
C ALA A 106 24.27 2.16 2.63
N GLU A 107 23.18 2.61 2.00
CA GLU A 107 22.35 3.69 2.56
C GLU A 107 21.61 3.28 3.83
N ILE A 108 21.04 2.08 3.87
CA ILE A 108 20.41 1.52 5.08
C ILE A 108 21.40 1.50 6.23
N ARG A 109 22.65 1.08 5.98
CA ARG A 109 23.70 1.09 7.00
C ARG A 109 23.99 2.50 7.53
N ARG A 110 24.14 3.49 6.64
CA ARG A 110 24.37 4.89 7.04
C ARG A 110 23.20 5.46 7.86
N ILE A 111 21.97 5.13 7.48
CA ILE A 111 20.77 5.55 8.23
C ILE A 111 20.76 4.89 9.61
N SER A 112 21.05 3.60 9.70
CA SER A 112 21.12 2.87 10.98
C SER A 112 22.13 3.48 11.96
N GLU A 113 23.33 3.85 11.47
CA GLU A 113 24.33 4.56 12.28
C GLU A 113 23.84 5.92 12.78
N LYS A 114 23.14 6.69 11.93
CA LYS A 114 22.53 7.98 12.33
C LYS A 114 21.43 7.79 13.38
N VAL A 115 20.57 6.79 13.24
CA VAL A 115 19.50 6.48 14.21
C VAL A 115 20.11 6.15 15.57
N LYS A 116 21.14 5.31 15.62
CA LYS A 116 21.84 4.97 16.87
C LYS A 116 22.44 6.19 17.56
N ASN A 117 22.99 7.13 16.79
CA ASN A 117 23.49 8.39 17.34
C ASN A 117 22.38 9.26 17.92
N ILE A 118 21.22 9.32 17.25
CA ILE A 118 20.04 10.05 17.75
C ILE A 118 19.54 9.42 19.05
N GLU A 119 19.42 8.10 19.12
CA GLU A 119 19.02 7.37 20.34
C GLU A 119 19.93 7.72 21.52
N ASN A 120 21.25 7.74 21.31
CA ASN A 120 22.20 8.14 22.35
C ASN A 120 22.02 9.60 22.81
N VAL A 121 21.71 10.52 21.90
CA VAL A 121 21.45 11.93 22.25
C VAL A 121 20.14 12.05 23.04
N VAL A 122 19.09 11.35 22.61
CA VAL A 122 17.80 11.33 23.31
C VAL A 122 17.98 10.80 24.73
N GLU A 123 18.76 9.75 24.92
CA GLU A 123 18.99 9.19 26.26
C GLU A 123 19.76 10.16 27.18
N LYS A 124 20.78 10.85 26.64
CA LYS A 124 21.48 11.92 27.38
C LYS A 124 20.55 13.06 27.77
N LEU A 125 19.67 13.48 26.85
CA LEU A 125 18.69 14.55 27.10
C LEU A 125 17.69 14.15 28.18
N LYS A 126 17.18 12.91 28.18
CA LYS A 126 16.30 12.41 29.25
C LYS A 126 16.94 12.53 30.62
N VAL A 127 18.18 12.02 30.76
CA VAL A 127 18.91 12.08 32.04
C VAL A 127 19.11 13.53 32.50
N SER A 128 19.52 14.41 31.58
CA SER A 128 19.69 15.84 31.88
C SER A 128 18.38 16.51 32.29
N MET A 129 17.26 16.19 31.62
CA MET A 129 15.94 16.74 31.95
C MET A 129 15.44 16.28 33.32
N THR A 130 15.63 14.99 33.66
CA THR A 130 15.21 14.44 34.95
C THR A 130 15.99 15.05 36.12
N ALA A 131 17.24 15.45 35.92
CA ALA A 131 18.08 16.04 36.97
C ALA A 131 17.90 17.56 37.11
N GLU A 132 17.79 18.31 36.00
CA GLU A 132 17.86 19.78 36.03
C GLU A 132 16.49 20.44 36.31
N ILE A 133 15.39 19.83 35.86
CA ILE A 133 14.03 20.38 36.08
C ILE A 133 13.67 20.44 37.58
N PRO A 134 13.91 19.39 38.40
CA PRO A 134 13.68 19.46 39.84
C PRO A 134 14.54 20.54 40.51
N ARG A 135 15.81 20.65 40.12
CA ARG A 135 16.76 21.63 40.69
C ARG A 135 16.26 23.07 40.50
N ILE A 136 15.81 23.43 39.30
CA ILE A 136 15.25 24.76 38.99
C ILE A 136 13.93 25.01 39.75
N CYS A 137 13.11 23.98 39.94
CA CYS A 137 11.85 24.09 40.66
C CYS A 137 12.07 24.33 42.17
N GLU A 138 13.02 23.63 42.78
CA GLU A 138 13.36 23.78 44.20
C GLU A 138 13.96 25.17 44.49
N GLU A 139 14.85 25.65 43.61
CA GLU A 139 15.51 26.96 43.74
C GLU A 139 14.50 28.12 43.69
N ARG A 140 13.42 28.01 42.89
CA ARG A 140 12.34 29.03 42.84
C ARG A 140 11.33 28.95 43.98
N ILE A 141 11.17 27.80 44.62
CA ILE A 141 10.22 27.62 45.73
C ILE A 141 10.82 28.20 47.03
N ALA A 142 12.13 28.03 47.25
CA ALA A 142 12.82 28.51 48.44
C ALA A 142 12.80 30.06 48.62
N GLU A 143 12.67 30.84 47.55
CA GLU A 143 12.66 32.31 47.62
C GLU A 143 11.29 32.96 47.93
N LYS A 144 10.16 32.22 47.94
CA LYS A 144 8.80 32.85 47.84
C LYS A 144 7.75 32.49 48.90
N GLU A 145 8.06 31.71 49.92
CA GLU A 145 7.02 31.23 50.86
C GLU A 145 6.22 32.32 51.61
N PRO A 146 6.75 33.50 52.01
CA PRO A 146 5.95 34.50 52.71
C PRO A 146 4.87 35.14 51.82
N ARG A 147 5.18 35.44 50.55
CA ARG A 147 4.30 36.22 49.65
C ARG A 147 3.04 35.47 49.22
N ARG A 148 3.11 34.13 49.12
CA ARG A 148 2.00 33.30 48.60
C ARG A 148 0.78 33.28 49.51
N THR A 149 0.96 33.53 50.81
CA THR A 149 -0.14 33.53 51.79
C THR A 149 -0.83 34.89 51.88
N ASP A 150 -0.11 35.99 51.67
CA ASP A 150 -0.67 37.34 51.61
C ASP A 150 -1.56 37.54 50.37
N ASP A 151 -1.10 37.10 49.19
CA ASP A 151 -1.87 37.19 47.93
C ASP A 151 -3.19 36.40 47.99
N ARG A 152 -3.17 35.27 48.71
CA ARG A 152 -4.35 34.44 48.93
C ARG A 152 -5.31 35.09 49.92
N ALA A 153 -4.80 35.66 51.01
CA ALA A 153 -5.61 36.42 51.95
C ALA A 153 -6.33 37.58 51.25
N LEU A 154 -5.61 38.30 50.37
CA LEU A 154 -6.19 39.39 49.59
C LEU A 154 -7.32 38.90 48.67
N SER A 155 -7.06 37.85 47.88
CA SER A 155 -8.06 37.25 46.99
C SER A 155 -9.33 36.81 47.74
N MET A 156 -9.17 36.25 48.94
CA MET A 156 -10.30 35.85 49.78
C MET A 156 -11.07 37.04 50.34
N CYS A 157 -10.38 38.06 50.85
CA CYS A 157 -11.02 39.30 51.30
C CYS A 157 -11.82 39.94 50.15
N ILE A 158 -11.29 39.93 48.93
CA ILE A 158 -12.00 40.42 47.74
C ILE A 158 -13.27 39.61 47.47
N GLY A 159 -13.19 38.28 47.50
CA GLY A 159 -14.34 37.41 47.24
C GLY A 159 -15.43 37.46 48.32
N ILE A 160 -15.09 37.85 49.56
CA ILE A 160 -16.04 37.99 50.67
C ILE A 160 -16.70 39.37 50.69
N ALA A 161 -16.09 40.38 50.07
CA ALA A 161 -16.63 41.73 50.13
C ALA A 161 -17.91 41.86 49.29
N ASP A 162 -18.99 42.28 49.94
CA ASP A 162 -20.29 42.47 49.29
C ASP A 162 -20.35 43.70 48.35
N LYS A 163 -19.29 44.51 48.30
CA LYS A 163 -19.24 45.77 47.54
C LYS A 163 -17.90 45.92 46.81
N ASN A 164 -17.96 46.47 45.59
CA ASN A 164 -16.81 46.91 44.80
C ASN A 164 -16.13 48.15 45.44
N THR A 165 -15.47 47.93 46.58
CA THR A 165 -14.75 48.94 47.34
C THR A 165 -13.27 48.60 47.36
N TYR A 166 -12.43 49.56 47.78
CA TYR A 166 -11.02 49.28 48.00
C TYR A 166 -10.88 48.27 49.15
N ILE A 167 -10.20 47.16 48.90
CA ILE A 167 -10.01 46.07 49.86
C ILE A 167 -8.52 45.83 50.05
N LYS A 168 -8.13 45.64 51.31
CA LYS A 168 -6.76 45.30 51.70
C LYS A 168 -6.79 44.19 52.74
N SER A 169 -6.00 43.14 52.51
CA SER A 169 -5.69 42.14 53.54
C SER A 169 -4.45 42.54 54.31
N VAL A 170 -4.48 42.45 55.63
CA VAL A 170 -3.36 42.79 56.52
C VAL A 170 -3.01 41.58 57.36
N ARG A 171 -1.77 41.12 57.29
CA ARG A 171 -1.30 40.02 58.16
C ARG A 171 -1.14 40.52 59.59
N ARG A 172 -1.66 39.77 60.56
CA ARG A 172 -1.34 39.95 61.98
C ARG A 172 -0.02 39.25 62.26
N THR A 173 1.01 40.01 62.62
CA THR A 173 2.36 39.50 62.89
C THR A 173 2.56 39.05 64.33
N VAL A 174 1.72 39.52 65.27
CA VAL A 174 1.85 39.26 66.70
C VAL A 174 0.55 38.70 67.26
N CYS A 175 0.68 37.67 68.09
CA CYS A 175 -0.40 36.80 68.55
C CYS A 175 -0.67 36.98 70.06
N ASP A 176 -0.23 38.10 70.63
CA ASP A 176 -0.12 38.30 72.08
C ASP A 176 -1.20 39.24 72.62
N GLY A 177 -2.43 39.12 72.11
CA GLY A 177 -3.61 39.82 72.66
C GLY A 177 -3.67 41.34 72.46
N GLY A 178 -2.74 41.93 71.70
CA GLY A 178 -2.52 43.40 71.71
C GLY A 178 -3.37 44.25 70.76
N ALA A 179 -3.85 43.74 69.62
CA ALA A 179 -4.59 44.55 68.64
C ALA A 179 -5.69 43.75 67.91
N THR A 180 -6.87 44.34 67.80
CA THR A 180 -7.99 43.79 67.02
C THR A 180 -7.82 44.14 65.54
N CYS A 181 -8.48 43.40 64.65
CA CYS A 181 -8.48 43.79 63.24
C CYS A 181 -9.17 45.15 63.02
N GLU A 182 -10.11 45.53 63.88
CA GLU A 182 -10.68 46.88 63.85
C GLU A 182 -9.64 47.97 64.13
N SER A 183 -8.78 47.81 65.13
CA SER A 183 -7.75 48.81 65.42
C SER A 183 -6.74 48.87 64.28
N ILE A 184 -6.33 47.70 63.77
CA ILE A 184 -5.39 47.59 62.63
C ILE A 184 -5.95 48.27 61.38
N CYS A 185 -7.22 48.03 61.02
CA CYS A 185 -7.82 48.65 59.84
C CYS A 185 -8.00 50.16 60.02
N LYS A 186 -8.32 50.65 61.22
CA LYS A 186 -8.49 52.09 61.51
C LYS A 186 -7.19 52.89 61.35
N GLU A 187 -6.04 52.27 61.64
CA GLU A 187 -4.72 52.87 61.46
C GLU A 187 -4.35 53.03 59.97
N ILE A 188 -4.95 52.23 59.08
CA ILE A 188 -4.72 52.33 57.64
C ILE A 188 -5.56 53.45 57.07
N LYS A 189 -4.89 54.49 56.56
CA LYS A 189 -5.51 55.58 55.82
C LYS A 189 -5.32 55.42 54.32
N VAL A 190 -6.42 55.52 53.57
CA VAL A 190 -6.40 55.58 52.10
C VAL A 190 -7.20 56.81 51.70
N LEU A 191 -6.52 57.81 51.11
CA LEU A 191 -7.12 59.10 50.77
C LEU A 191 -7.78 59.76 52.00
N ASP A 192 -7.03 59.84 53.10
CA ASP A 192 -7.42 60.42 54.40
C ASP A 192 -8.63 59.80 55.12
N ILE A 193 -9.14 58.67 54.61
CA ILE A 193 -10.22 57.91 55.22
C ILE A 193 -9.64 56.63 55.85
N SER A 194 -9.94 56.42 57.13
CA SER A 194 -9.61 55.19 57.83
C SER A 194 -10.46 54.03 57.31
N LEU A 195 -9.82 52.88 57.06
CA LEU A 195 -10.52 51.67 56.66
C LEU A 195 -11.28 51.05 57.84
N LYS A 196 -12.32 50.29 57.52
CA LYS A 196 -13.08 49.49 58.48
C LYS A 196 -12.78 48.01 58.27
N CYS A 197 -12.66 47.27 59.37
CA CYS A 197 -12.65 45.82 59.29
C CYS A 197 -14.07 45.36 58.95
N PHE A 198 -14.21 44.54 57.91
CA PHE A 198 -15.48 43.89 57.57
C PHE A 198 -15.43 42.38 57.79
N ASN A 199 -14.22 41.80 57.82
CA ASN A 199 -14.03 40.39 58.17
C ASN A 199 -12.59 40.13 58.64
N ALA A 200 -12.35 38.96 59.21
CA ALA A 200 -11.02 38.49 59.57
C ALA A 200 -10.87 37.02 59.18
N LEU A 201 -9.68 36.65 58.72
CA LEU A 201 -9.38 35.32 58.20
C LEU A 201 -8.35 34.62 59.07
N ARG A 202 -8.57 33.34 59.29
CA ARG A 202 -7.55 32.41 59.78
C ARG A 202 -7.07 31.53 58.64
N LEU A 203 -5.90 31.85 58.11
CA LEU A 203 -5.20 31.03 57.13
C LEU A 203 -4.12 30.24 57.84
N TYR A 204 -4.34 28.94 58.00
CA TYR A 204 -3.23 28.05 58.33
C TYR A 204 -2.25 28.07 57.14
N GLY A 205 -0.97 27.84 57.38
CA GLY A 205 -0.11 27.21 56.37
C GLY A 205 -0.13 25.72 56.68
N ARG A 206 -0.25 24.82 55.69
CA ARG A 206 -0.07 23.41 55.98
C ARG A 206 0.92 22.75 55.03
N SER A 207 1.89 22.13 55.69
CA SER A 207 2.72 21.00 55.31
C SER A 207 2.34 20.34 53.99
N GLU A 208 3.30 20.31 53.07
CA GLU A 208 3.70 19.36 52.01
C GLU A 208 2.76 18.24 51.48
N LYS A 209 1.58 17.98 52.04
CA LYS A 209 0.64 16.95 51.56
C LYS A 209 -0.54 17.60 50.87
N ILE A 210 -0.74 17.18 49.62
CA ILE A 210 -1.54 17.75 48.52
C ILE A 210 -3.07 17.60 48.76
N HIS A 211 -3.56 17.98 49.94
CA HIS A 211 -4.98 18.15 50.19
C HIS A 211 -5.21 19.49 50.88
N LEU A 212 -5.50 20.51 50.06
CA LEU A 212 -5.84 21.88 50.45
C LEU A 212 -7.20 21.93 51.16
N GLN A 213 -7.28 21.37 52.37
CA GLN A 213 -8.37 21.70 53.30
C GLN A 213 -7.94 22.92 54.12
N TRP A 214 -8.04 24.10 53.52
CA TRP A 214 -8.00 25.34 54.28
C TRP A 214 -9.33 25.47 55.02
N ARG A 215 -9.29 25.37 56.35
CA ARG A 215 -10.48 25.61 57.16
C ARG A 215 -10.65 27.13 57.28
N ILE A 216 -11.51 27.70 56.45
CA ILE A 216 -11.90 29.12 56.55
C ILE A 216 -12.82 29.24 57.75
N CYS A 217 -12.30 29.79 58.85
CA CYS A 217 -13.14 30.24 59.96
C CYS A 217 -13.54 31.68 59.66
N LEU A 218 -14.72 31.88 59.05
CA LEU A 218 -15.36 33.19 59.02
C LEU A 218 -15.93 33.43 60.42
N GLU A 219 -15.17 34.11 61.27
CA GLU A 219 -15.69 34.58 62.54
C GLU A 219 -16.51 35.84 62.24
N LYS A 220 -17.85 35.77 62.35
CA LYS A 220 -18.73 36.95 62.24
C LYS A 220 -18.33 38.07 63.22
N GLU A 221 -17.56 37.73 64.26
CA GLU A 221 -16.99 38.63 65.27
C GLU A 221 -15.45 38.74 65.17
N GLY A 222 -14.86 38.23 64.08
CA GLY A 222 -13.41 38.12 63.91
C GLY A 222 -12.68 39.47 63.90
N CYS A 223 -13.39 40.54 63.57
CA CYS A 223 -12.84 41.90 63.60
C CYS A 223 -12.47 42.36 65.02
N SER A 224 -13.23 41.92 66.03
CA SER A 224 -13.03 42.25 67.44
C SER A 224 -12.17 41.21 68.20
N THR A 225 -11.84 40.07 67.58
CA THR A 225 -11.04 39.03 68.23
C THR A 225 -9.60 39.49 68.47
N THR A 226 -9.17 39.51 69.72
CA THR A 226 -7.78 39.82 70.13
C THR A 226 -6.88 38.57 70.15
N ALA A 227 -7.47 37.39 70.32
CA ALA A 227 -6.76 36.10 70.34
C ALA A 227 -6.13 35.73 68.99
N CYS A 228 -5.30 34.69 68.98
CA CYS A 228 -4.69 34.05 67.79
C CYS A 228 -5.70 33.37 66.82
N GLY A 229 -6.98 33.75 66.89
CA GLY A 229 -8.05 33.26 66.00
C GLY A 229 -7.74 33.67 64.56
N PRO A 230 -8.03 34.89 64.12
CA PRO A 230 -7.64 35.35 62.79
C PRO A 230 -6.16 35.75 62.74
N ASN A 231 -5.47 35.42 61.64
CA ASN A 231 -4.11 35.90 61.35
C ASN A 231 -4.06 36.86 60.14
N TYR A 232 -5.20 37.18 59.53
CA TYR A 232 -5.36 38.26 58.57
C TYR A 232 -6.62 39.08 58.86
N CYS A 233 -6.52 40.39 58.62
CA CYS A 233 -7.62 41.33 58.70
C CYS A 233 -8.06 41.74 57.30
N CYS A 234 -9.35 41.66 56.99
CA CYS A 234 -9.93 42.19 55.77
C CYS A 234 -10.45 43.61 56.03
N CYS A 235 -9.75 44.60 55.49
CA CYS A 235 -10.09 46.01 55.61
C CYS A 235 -10.73 46.50 54.31
N SER A 236 -11.82 47.24 54.41
CA SER A 236 -12.44 47.94 53.29
C SER A 236 -12.67 49.41 53.61
N ARG A 237 -12.84 50.20 52.55
CA ARG A 237 -13.24 51.61 52.68
C ARG A 237 -14.73 51.74 52.98
#